data_AF-A0A1C5AAU8-F1
#
_entry.id   AF-A0A1C5AAU8-F1
#
_cell.length_a   1.000
_cell.length_b   1.000
_cell.length_c   1.000
_cell.angle_alpha   90.00
_cell.angle_beta   90.00
_cell.angle_gamma   90.00
#
_symmetry.space_group_name_H-M   'P 1'
#
loop_
_entity.id
_entity.type
_entity.pdbx_description
1 polymer ?
#
loop_
_entity_poly.entity_id
_entity_poly.type
_entity_poly.pdbx_seq_one_letter_code
_entity_poly.pdbx_strand_id
1 'polypeptide(L)'
;MADLSKIDHPLIATQQQTCWVCPDQWEGTLTNGSLFYYRYRSGWASLGIAAPGGEPAADPGEVGVAWGDPLQGAFDSDNDRTRVFTLLLRRRLNAEVARPPQR
;
A
#
# COMPACT_ATOMS: atom_id res chain seq x y z
N MET A 1 13.18 16.82 14.91
CA MET A 1 13.64 15.57 14.26
C MET A 1 12.55 15.19 13.28
N ALA A 2 12.83 15.17 11.98
CA ALA A 2 11.82 14.79 10.99
C ALA A 2 11.49 13.30 11.21
N ASP A 3 10.20 13.00 11.33
CA ASP A 3 9.66 11.65 11.43
C ASP A 3 9.82 10.98 10.05
N LEU A 4 11.00 10.38 9.82
CA LEU A 4 11.51 9.96 8.52
C LEU A 4 10.97 8.60 8.02
N SER A 5 9.76 8.19 8.42
CA SER A 5 9.23 6.91 7.96
C SER A 5 7.71 6.81 7.81
N LYS A 6 7.06 7.90 7.41
CA LYS A 6 5.62 7.91 7.13
C LYS A 6 5.30 7.94 5.64
N ILE A 7 4.16 7.36 5.28
CA ILE A 7 3.50 7.55 3.99
C ILE A 7 2.55 8.74 4.14
N ASP A 8 2.81 9.84 3.44
CA ASP A 8 2.06 11.08 3.61
C ASP A 8 0.84 11.13 2.66
N HIS A 9 -0.18 10.34 2.97
CA HIS A 9 -1.36 10.20 2.12
C HIS A 9 -2.67 10.54 2.86
N PRO A 10 -3.57 11.38 2.32
CA PRO A 10 -4.76 11.88 3.02
C PRO A 10 -5.82 10.81 3.32
N LEU A 11 -5.76 9.65 2.65
CA LEU A 11 -6.65 8.53 2.93
C LEU A 11 -6.14 7.63 4.06
N ILE A 12 -4.93 7.84 4.58
CA ILE A 12 -4.41 7.10 5.73
C ILE A 12 -4.91 7.78 7.01
N ALA A 13 -5.66 7.04 7.83
CA ALA A 13 -6.09 7.49 9.15
C ALA A 13 -5.05 7.13 10.23
N THR A 14 -4.53 5.91 10.17
CA THR A 14 -3.41 5.46 11.04
C THR A 14 -2.41 4.66 10.22
N GLN A 15 -1.15 4.70 10.62
CA GLN A 15 -0.11 3.84 10.06
C GLN A 15 0.95 3.52 11.11
N GLN A 16 1.53 2.35 10.99
CA GLN A 16 2.66 1.91 11.78
C GLN A 16 3.65 1.19 10.87
N GLN A 17 4.93 1.54 10.97
CA GLN A 17 5.99 0.77 10.34
C GLN A 17 6.29 -0.46 11.19
N THR A 18 6.08 -1.66 10.64
CA THR A 18 6.26 -2.93 11.34
C THR A 18 7.64 -3.52 11.15
N CYS A 19 8.39 -3.10 10.13
CA CYS A 19 9.74 -3.55 9.90
C CYS A 19 10.61 -2.43 9.31
N TRP A 20 11.77 -2.24 9.92
CA TRP A 20 12.78 -1.23 9.56
C TRP A 20 14.02 -1.85 8.92
N VAL A 21 14.13 -3.18 8.96
CA VAL A 21 15.24 -3.94 8.38
C VAL A 21 14.67 -4.61 7.14
N CYS A 22 14.89 -4.00 5.97
CA CYS A 22 14.49 -4.48 4.63
C CYS A 22 13.92 -5.91 4.63
N PRO A 23 12.59 -6.09 4.47
CA PRO A 23 11.66 -5.20 3.79
C PRO A 23 10.96 -4.17 4.67
N ASP A 24 10.92 -2.95 4.15
CA ASP A 24 10.16 -1.80 4.63
C ASP A 24 8.66 -2.15 4.57
N GLN A 25 7.98 -2.14 5.72
CA GLN A 25 6.59 -2.60 5.85
C GLN A 25 5.77 -1.64 6.70
N TRP A 26 4.58 -1.30 6.21
CA TRP A 26 3.61 -0.47 6.90
C TRP A 26 2.26 -1.15 6.93
N GLU A 27 1.57 -1.02 8.04
CA GLU A 27 0.19 -1.42 8.18
C GLU A 27 -0.60 -0.29 8.83
N GLY A 28 -1.90 -0.26 8.59
CA GLY A 28 -2.72 0.80 9.14
C GLY A 28 -4.17 0.77 8.70
N THR A 29 -4.86 1.87 8.99
CA THR A 29 -6.27 2.05 8.62
C THR A 29 -6.41 3.19 7.63
N LEU A 30 -7.30 3.01 6.66
CA LEU A 30 -7.76 4.09 5.79
C LEU A 30 -8.93 4.84 6.45
N THR A 31 -9.23 6.04 5.96
CA THR A 31 -10.31 6.88 6.48
C THR A 31 -11.72 6.28 6.35
N ASN A 32 -11.89 5.26 5.50
CA ASN A 32 -13.13 4.50 5.37
C ASN A 32 -13.21 3.28 6.33
N GLY A 33 -12.22 3.08 7.20
CA GLY A 33 -12.13 1.95 8.12
C GLY A 33 -11.52 0.67 7.53
N SER A 34 -11.14 0.65 6.25
CA SER A 34 -10.39 -0.47 5.65
C SER A 34 -8.99 -0.58 6.24
N LEU A 35 -8.52 -1.79 6.46
CA LEU A 35 -7.11 -2.03 6.80
C LEU A 35 -6.27 -2.08 5.53
N PHE A 36 -5.07 -1.50 5.58
CA PHE A 36 -4.08 -1.64 4.51
C PHE A 36 -2.81 -2.30 5.04
N TYR A 37 -2.16 -3.07 4.16
CA TYR A 37 -0.82 -3.59 4.36
C TYR A 37 0.00 -3.21 3.14
N TYR A 38 1.10 -2.51 3.37
CA TYR A 38 1.97 -1.97 2.34
C TYR A 38 3.40 -2.46 2.56
N ARG A 39 3.96 -3.13 1.55
CA ARG A 39 5.30 -3.73 1.62
C ARG A 39 6.17 -3.24 0.49
N TYR A 40 7.42 -2.96 0.80
CA TYR A 40 8.46 -2.70 -0.18
C TYR A 40 9.68 -3.59 0.03
N ARG A 41 10.14 -4.24 -1.04
CA ARG A 41 11.36 -5.05 -1.02
C ARG A 41 12.06 -5.01 -2.37
N SER A 42 13.32 -4.58 -2.39
CA SER A 42 14.21 -4.74 -3.55
C SER A 42 13.65 -4.19 -4.88
N GLY A 43 12.98 -3.03 -4.84
CA GLY A 43 12.36 -2.43 -6.02
C GLY A 43 10.91 -2.86 -6.29
N TRP A 44 10.34 -3.70 -5.43
CA TRP A 44 8.99 -4.23 -5.55
C TRP A 44 8.11 -3.71 -4.43
N ALA A 45 7.09 -2.94 -4.80
CA ALA A 45 6.08 -2.46 -3.86
C ALA A 45 4.78 -3.24 -4.05
N SER A 46 4.06 -3.44 -2.96
CA SER A 46 2.76 -4.07 -2.99
C SER A 46 1.83 -3.54 -1.91
N LEU A 47 0.53 -3.54 -2.22
CA LEU A 47 -0.51 -2.99 -1.36
C LEU A 47 -1.70 -3.94 -1.30
N GLY A 48 -1.94 -4.49 -0.11
CA GLY A 48 -3.17 -5.17 0.25
C GLY A 48 -4.15 -4.22 0.93
N ILE A 49 -5.44 -4.35 0.61
CA ILE A 49 -6.53 -3.62 1.29
C ILE A 49 -7.62 -4.63 1.65
N ALA A 50 -7.95 -4.70 2.93
CA ALA A 50 -9.03 -5.50 3.46
C ALA A 50 -10.31 -4.66 3.62
N ALA A 51 -11.46 -5.32 3.55
CA ALA A 51 -12.74 -4.68 3.88
C ALA A 51 -12.74 -4.18 5.34
N PRO A 52 -13.53 -3.15 5.68
CA PRO A 52 -13.67 -2.69 7.06
C PRO A 52 -14.04 -3.86 8.00
N GLY A 53 -13.25 -4.06 9.06
CA GLY A 53 -13.42 -5.16 10.01
C GLY A 53 -12.90 -6.53 9.56
N GLY A 54 -12.29 -6.64 8.37
CA GLY A 54 -11.54 -7.82 7.95
C GLY A 54 -10.09 -7.79 8.47
N GLU A 55 -9.39 -8.92 8.39
CA GLU A 55 -7.96 -8.96 8.73
C GLU A 55 -7.11 -8.42 7.58
N PRO A 56 -6.01 -7.69 7.86
CA PRO A 56 -5.07 -7.27 6.83
C PRO A 56 -4.30 -8.51 6.39
N ALA A 57 -4.84 -9.23 5.42
CA ALA A 57 -4.11 -10.33 4.83
C ALA A 57 -2.93 -9.75 4.04
N ALA A 58 -1.73 -10.27 4.31
CA ALA A 58 -0.72 -10.42 3.27
C ALA A 58 -1.33 -11.37 2.22
N ASP A 59 -2.10 -10.78 1.30
CA ASP A 59 -2.87 -11.35 0.19
C ASP A 59 -4.06 -12.26 0.58
N PRO A 60 -5.31 -11.82 0.28
CA PRO A 60 -5.81 -11.89 -1.09
C PRO A 60 -6.40 -10.56 -1.60
N GLY A 61 -5.82 -10.04 -2.69
CA GLY A 61 -6.22 -8.80 -3.34
C GLY A 61 -5.11 -7.74 -3.38
N GLU A 62 -3.88 -8.15 -3.17
CA GLU A 62 -2.69 -7.32 -3.24
C GLU A 62 -2.48 -6.82 -4.68
N VAL A 63 -2.37 -5.51 -4.85
CA VAL A 63 -1.87 -4.94 -6.11
C VAL A 63 -0.39 -4.68 -5.94
N GLY A 64 0.40 -5.34 -6.79
CA GLY A 64 1.85 -5.21 -6.81
C GLY A 64 2.34 -4.39 -8.00
N VAL A 65 3.59 -3.95 -7.88
CA VAL A 65 4.43 -3.55 -9.01
C VAL A 65 4.91 -4.84 -9.69
N ALA A 66 4.56 -5.06 -10.96
CA ALA A 66 5.03 -6.22 -11.73
C ALA A 66 6.40 -5.94 -12.37
N TRP A 67 7.07 -6.98 -12.91
CA TRP A 67 8.29 -6.78 -13.69
C TRP A 67 8.00 -5.93 -14.94
N GLY A 68 8.81 -4.90 -15.17
CA GLY A 68 8.62 -3.95 -16.28
C GLY A 68 7.55 -2.89 -16.01
N ASP A 69 6.95 -2.86 -14.82
CA ASP A 69 6.06 -1.78 -14.42
C ASP A 69 6.87 -0.48 -14.23
N PRO A 70 6.38 0.69 -14.70
CA PRO A 70 7.05 1.97 -14.48
C PRO A 70 7.32 2.33 -13.01
N LEU A 71 6.68 1.64 -12.07
CA LEU A 71 6.89 1.80 -10.62
C LEU A 71 7.97 0.89 -10.05
N GLN A 72 8.59 0.04 -10.88
CA GLN A 72 9.70 -0.82 -10.48
C GLN A 72 10.93 0.03 -10.14
N GLY A 73 11.52 -0.21 -8.95
CA GLY A 73 12.75 0.45 -8.51
C GLY A 73 12.59 1.85 -7.91
N ALA A 74 11.36 2.36 -7.76
CA ALA A 74 11.12 3.78 -7.49
C ALA A 74 11.08 4.18 -5.99
N PHE A 75 12.10 3.90 -5.16
CA PHE A 75 12.07 4.32 -3.73
C PHE A 75 13.41 4.86 -3.23
N ASP A 76 13.81 6.01 -3.76
CA ASP A 76 14.99 6.73 -3.27
C ASP A 76 14.61 7.82 -2.24
N SER A 77 13.31 8.03 -1.97
CA SER A 77 12.79 9.04 -1.05
C SER A 77 11.41 8.73 -0.47
N ASP A 78 11.03 9.43 0.62
CA ASP A 78 9.67 9.40 1.20
C ASP A 78 8.58 9.86 0.21
N ASN A 79 8.94 10.79 -0.68
CA ASN A 79 8.05 11.27 -1.74
C ASN A 79 7.75 10.16 -2.75
N ASP A 80 8.76 9.37 -3.13
CA ASP A 80 8.56 8.24 -4.01
C ASP A 80 7.71 7.16 -3.34
N ARG A 81 7.91 6.96 -2.03
CA ARG A 81 7.08 6.06 -1.23
C ARG A 81 5.61 6.43 -1.26
N THR A 82 5.33 7.70 -0.99
CA THR A 82 3.97 8.24 -1.03
C THR A 82 3.38 8.14 -2.44
N ARG A 83 4.17 8.43 -3.48
CA ARG A 83 3.75 8.33 -4.88
C ARG A 83 3.35 6.91 -5.25
N VAL A 84 4.18 5.91 -4.97
CA VAL A 84 3.90 4.52 -5.35
C VAL A 84 2.72 3.97 -4.55
N PHE A 85 2.63 4.26 -3.24
CA PHE A 85 1.45 3.94 -2.45
C PHE A 85 0.17 4.51 -3.08
N THR A 86 0.19 5.79 -3.46
CA THR A 86 -0.96 6.46 -4.11
C THR A 86 -1.39 5.74 -5.39
N LEU A 87 -0.43 5.32 -6.20
CA LEU A 87 -0.72 4.65 -7.48
C LEU A 87 -1.25 3.23 -7.27
N LEU A 88 -0.70 2.48 -6.33
CA LEU A 88 -1.21 1.16 -5.96
C LEU A 88 -2.62 1.28 -5.37
N LEU A 89 -2.88 2.24 -4.49
CA LEU A 89 -4.21 2.48 -3.93
C LEU A 89 -5.24 2.76 -5.04
N ARG A 90 -4.91 3.63 -6.01
CA ARG A 90 -5.76 3.89 -7.18
C ARG A 90 -6.00 2.63 -8.01
N ARG A 91 -4.96 1.83 -8.28
CA ARG A 91 -5.10 0.55 -9.00
C ARG A 91 -6.05 -0.39 -8.28
N ARG A 92 -5.92 -0.50 -6.96
CA ARG A 92 -6.76 -1.37 -6.13
C ARG A 92 -8.22 -0.95 -6.15
N LEU A 93 -8.49 0.34 -5.99
CA LEU A 93 -9.84 0.90 -6.03
C LEU A 93 -10.47 0.72 -7.43
N ASN A 94 -9.70 0.95 -8.50
CA ASN A 94 -10.17 0.74 -9.87
C ASN A 94 -10.47 -0.74 -10.16
N ALA A 95 -9.63 -1.66 -9.67
CA ALA A 95 -9.86 -3.09 -9.81
C ALA A 95 -11.13 -3.55 -9.04
N GLU A 96 -11.43 -2.91 -7.93
CA GLU A 96 -12.65 -3.13 -7.16
C GLU A 96 -13.91 -2.68 -7.93
N VAL A 97 -13.86 -1.48 -8.54
CA VAL A 97 -14.93 -0.96 -9.40
C VAL A 97 -15.14 -1.83 -10.64
N ALA A 98 -14.06 -2.37 -11.21
CA ALA A 98 -14.13 -3.22 -12.40
C ALA A 98 -14.62 -4.65 -12.10
N ARG A 99 -14.68 -5.08 -10.84
CA ARG A 99 -15.17 -6.41 -10.47
C ARG A 99 -16.70 -6.43 -10.57
N PRO A 100 -17.30 -7.25 -11.44
CA PRO A 100 -18.76 -7.37 -11.51
C PRO A 100 -19.30 -7.87 -10.16
N PRO A 101 -20.50 -7.42 -9.73
CA PRO A 101 -21.10 -7.91 -8.50
C PRO A 101 -21.21 -9.43 -8.57
N GLN A 102 -20.59 -10.13 -7.62
CA GLN A 102 -20.79 -11.57 -7.49
C GLN A 102 -22.27 -11.79 -7.15
N ARG A 103 -23.01 -12.37 -8.11
CA ARG A 103 -24.40 -12.78 -7.95
C ARG A 103 -24.50 -14.07 -7.16
#